data_AF-A0A1D6I5X3-F1
#
_entry.id   AF-A0A1D6I5X3-F1
#
_cell.length_a   1.000
_cell.length_b   1.000
_cell.length_c   1.000
_cell.angle_alpha   90.00
_cell.angle_beta   90.00
_cell.angle_gamma   90.00
#
_symmetry.space_group_name_H-M   'P 1'
#
loop_
_entity.id
_entity.type
_entity.pdbx_description
1 polymer ?
#
loop_
_entity_poly.entity_id
_entity_poly.type
_entity_poly.pdbx_seq_one_letter_code
_entity_poly.pdbx_strand_id
1 'polypeptide(L)'
;MEYWPTPEEQRKYMVNPNKSKRMLTNNIYPSIRMPEFFEKIVVHTLSHNFRNATRLERVQLRFPIKAHSALVKIIYAGVNASDVNFSSGRYFSGNPKETASRLPFDAGFEGVGIVAAVGDSVSHIKVGTPVALMTFGSYAEFTEVPAKHLLPVPRPDPEVVAMLTSGLTASISLEKAGQMTSGQVVLVTAAAGGTGQFAVQVS
;
A
#
# COMPACT_ATOMS: atom_id res chain seq x y z
N MET A 1 16.17 1.08 22.20
CA MET A 1 15.01 0.22 21.88
C MET A 1 15.21 -0.18 20.43
N GLU A 2 15.86 -1.32 20.19
CA GLU A 2 16.08 -1.81 18.82
C GLU A 2 14.74 -2.32 18.28
N TYR A 3 14.18 -1.59 17.33
CA TYR A 3 13.01 -2.01 16.57
C TYR A 3 13.53 -2.68 15.30
N TRP A 4 13.84 -3.98 15.42
CA TRP A 4 14.21 -4.80 14.28
C TRP A 4 13.33 -6.04 14.27
N PRO A 5 12.66 -6.37 13.15
CA PRO A 5 11.83 -7.58 13.08
C PRO A 5 12.70 -8.81 13.37
N THR A 6 12.15 -9.74 14.15
CA THR A 6 12.77 -11.04 14.40
C THR A 6 13.02 -11.77 13.08
N PRO A 7 13.97 -12.72 13.00
CA PRO A 7 14.17 -13.53 11.80
C PRO A 7 12.91 -14.27 11.32
N GLU A 8 11.96 -14.54 12.22
CA GLU A 8 10.67 -15.13 11.88
C GLU A 8 9.73 -14.13 11.22
N GLU A 9 9.65 -12.91 11.74
CA GLU A 9 8.91 -11.81 11.11
C GLU A 9 9.52 -11.46 9.76
N GLN A 10 10.85 -11.39 9.65
CA GLN A 10 11.52 -11.16 8.36
C GLN A 10 11.17 -12.25 7.33
N ARG A 11 11.13 -13.53 7.74
CA ARG A 11 10.74 -14.65 6.85
C ARG A 11 9.33 -14.50 6.27
N LYS A 12 8.40 -13.80 6.94
CA LYS A 12 7.05 -13.53 6.39
C LYS A 12 7.08 -12.62 5.16
N TYR A 13 8.11 -11.77 5.02
CA TYR A 13 8.22 -10.74 3.99
C TYR A 13 9.37 -10.98 3.00
N MET A 14 10.25 -11.95 3.26
CA MET A 14 11.36 -12.28 2.36
C MET A 14 10.85 -12.93 1.07
N VAL A 15 11.00 -12.20 -0.03
CA VAL A 15 10.78 -12.69 -1.38
C VAL A 15 12.14 -13.07 -1.96
N ASN A 16 12.56 -14.33 -1.85
CA ASN A 16 13.88 -14.78 -2.31
C ASN A 16 14.03 -14.59 -3.83
N PRO A 17 14.81 -13.61 -4.32
CA PRO A 17 15.06 -13.46 -5.74
C PRO A 17 16.31 -14.29 -6.04
N ASN A 18 16.13 -15.51 -6.54
CA ASN A 18 17.28 -16.27 -7.03
C ASN A 18 17.98 -15.45 -8.13
N LYS A 19 19.24 -15.08 -7.87
CA LYS A 19 20.13 -14.43 -8.83
C LYS A 19 20.38 -15.39 -10.00
N SER A 20 19.54 -15.32 -11.03
CA SER A 20 19.93 -15.77 -12.35
C SER A 20 19.14 -15.02 -13.41
N LYS A 21 19.86 -14.23 -14.21
CA LYS A 21 19.38 -13.67 -15.46
C LYS A 21 19.05 -14.83 -16.40
N ARG A 22 17.81 -15.34 -16.41
CA ARG A 22 17.31 -16.17 -17.52
C ARG A 22 15.79 -16.30 -17.51
N MET A 23 15.21 -15.87 -18.62
CA MET A 23 13.85 -16.09 -19.16
C MET A 23 12.65 -15.86 -18.22
N LEU A 24 11.88 -14.83 -18.60
CA LEU A 24 10.46 -14.69 -18.29
C LEU A 24 9.71 -15.95 -18.70
N THR A 25 9.42 -16.84 -17.76
CA THR A 25 8.31 -17.82 -17.73
C THR A 25 8.63 -18.84 -16.63
N ASN A 26 8.15 -18.55 -15.41
CA ASN A 26 7.74 -19.50 -14.36
C ASN A 26 7.70 -18.74 -13.03
N ASN A 27 6.60 -18.87 -12.28
CA ASN A 27 6.32 -18.17 -11.03
C ASN A 27 7.56 -18.08 -10.11
N ILE A 28 8.17 -16.89 -10.08
CA ILE A 28 9.38 -16.60 -9.28
C ILE A 28 9.04 -16.57 -7.77
N TYR A 29 7.76 -16.47 -7.43
CA TYR A 29 7.28 -16.39 -6.06
C TYR A 29 6.79 -17.76 -5.60
N PRO A 30 7.25 -18.27 -4.43
CA PRO A 30 6.72 -19.50 -3.86
C PRO A 30 5.21 -19.37 -3.69
N SER A 31 4.50 -20.49 -3.86
CA SER A 31 3.04 -20.53 -3.69
C SER A 31 2.65 -19.91 -2.36
N ILE A 32 1.87 -18.82 -2.40
CA ILE A 32 1.41 -18.13 -1.19
C ILE A 32 0.54 -19.11 -0.41
N ARG A 33 0.96 -19.48 0.80
CA ARG A 33 0.12 -20.27 1.70
C ARG A 33 -0.94 -19.35 2.28
N MET A 34 -2.22 -19.62 2.00
CA MET A 34 -3.32 -18.87 2.59
C MET A 34 -3.45 -19.25 4.06
N PRO A 35 -3.29 -18.29 5.00
CA PRO A 35 -3.53 -18.58 6.41
C PRO A 35 -5.02 -18.50 6.72
N GLU A 36 -5.45 -19.16 7.80
CA GLU A 36 -6.81 -19.00 8.31
C GLU A 36 -7.01 -17.59 8.92
N PHE A 37 -5.95 -17.02 9.50
CA PHE A 37 -5.96 -15.69 10.11
C PHE A 37 -4.76 -14.88 9.66
N PHE A 38 -4.91 -13.57 9.59
CA PHE A 38 -3.84 -12.63 9.31
C PHE A 38 -3.97 -11.36 10.15
N GLU A 39 -2.91 -10.58 10.22
CA GLU A 39 -2.86 -9.35 11.02
C GLU A 39 -3.05 -8.10 10.15
N LYS A 40 -3.72 -7.10 10.71
CA LYS A 40 -3.82 -5.76 10.15
C LYS A 40 -3.81 -4.68 11.22
N ILE A 41 -3.47 -3.46 10.84
CA ILE A 41 -3.53 -2.28 11.71
C ILE A 41 -4.90 -1.61 11.51
N VAL A 42 -5.63 -1.46 12.62
CA VAL A 42 -6.93 -0.79 12.64
C VAL A 42 -6.85 0.49 13.45
N VAL A 43 -7.50 1.54 12.97
CA VAL A 43 -7.81 2.74 13.74
C VAL A 43 -9.04 2.45 14.59
N HIS A 44 -8.89 2.54 15.91
CA HIS A 44 -9.95 2.26 16.87
C HIS A 44 -10.38 3.47 17.69
N THR A 45 -9.64 4.58 17.60
CA THR A 45 -9.96 5.83 18.26
C THR A 45 -9.45 6.98 17.40
N LEU A 46 -10.25 8.04 17.27
CA LEU A 46 -9.85 9.20 16.48
C LEU A 46 -8.76 9.99 17.20
N SER A 47 -7.54 9.98 16.67
CA SER A 47 -6.44 10.77 17.23
C SER A 47 -5.33 11.01 16.20
N HIS A 48 -4.62 12.13 16.36
CA HIS A 48 -3.37 12.42 15.65
C HIS A 48 -2.18 11.60 16.18
N ASN A 49 -2.27 11.06 17.40
CA ASN A 49 -1.26 10.16 17.92
C ASN A 49 -1.51 8.75 17.36
N PHE A 50 -0.80 8.40 16.28
CA PHE A 50 -1.00 7.13 15.56
C PHE A 50 -0.91 5.90 16.47
N ARG A 51 0.05 5.90 17.41
CA ARG A 51 0.23 4.80 18.37
C ARG A 51 -0.99 4.60 19.26
N ASN A 52 -1.61 5.69 19.71
CA ASN A 52 -2.82 5.62 20.55
C ASN A 52 -4.09 5.38 19.72
N ALA A 53 -4.09 5.82 18.46
CA ALA A 53 -5.23 5.67 17.55
C ALA A 53 -5.37 4.24 17.02
N THR A 54 -4.27 3.47 16.99
CA THR A 54 -4.20 2.21 16.28
C THR A 54 -3.80 1.02 17.15
N ARG A 55 -4.22 -0.17 16.72
CA ARG A 55 -3.78 -1.45 17.29
C ARG A 55 -3.64 -2.48 16.17
N LEU A 56 -2.89 -3.54 16.46
CA LEU A 56 -2.93 -4.76 15.64
C LEU A 56 -4.21 -5.53 15.93
N GLU A 57 -4.84 -6.03 14.87
CA GLU A 57 -6.00 -6.90 14.94
C GLU A 57 -5.76 -8.14 14.09
N ARG A 58 -5.95 -9.31 14.70
CA ARG A 58 -5.92 -10.60 14.02
C ARG A 58 -7.33 -10.91 13.51
N VAL A 59 -7.46 -11.05 12.20
CA VAL A 59 -8.75 -11.29 11.53
C VAL A 59 -8.73 -12.57 10.72
N GLN A 60 -9.90 -13.20 10.59
CA GLN A 60 -10.06 -14.41 9.79
C GLN A 60 -10.06 -14.06 8.30
N LEU A 61 -9.30 -14.82 7.50
CA LEU A 61 -9.36 -14.73 6.04
C LEU A 61 -10.67 -15.37 5.55
N ARG A 62 -11.45 -14.62 4.77
CA ARG A 62 -12.78 -15.06 4.30
C ARG A 62 -12.75 -15.41 2.81
N PHE A 63 -13.41 -16.51 2.48
CA PHE A 63 -13.68 -16.96 1.11
C PHE A 63 -15.19 -17.18 0.90
N PRO A 64 -15.69 -17.13 -0.36
CA PRO A 64 -14.93 -16.81 -1.58
C PRO A 64 -14.53 -15.32 -1.65
N ILE A 65 -13.50 -15.01 -2.44
CA ILE A 65 -13.17 -13.61 -2.77
C ILE A 65 -14.30 -13.04 -3.63
N LYS A 66 -14.67 -11.78 -3.42
CA LYS A 66 -15.75 -11.15 -4.20
C LYS A 66 -15.44 -11.24 -5.70
N ALA A 67 -16.47 -11.44 -6.50
CA ALA A 67 -16.36 -11.79 -7.92
C ALA A 67 -15.41 -10.89 -8.73
N HIS A 68 -15.38 -9.58 -8.49
CA HIS A 68 -14.53 -8.61 -9.21
C HIS A 68 -13.31 -8.13 -8.40
N SER A 69 -13.01 -8.78 -7.28
CA SER A 69 -11.90 -8.44 -6.40
C SER A 69 -10.73 -9.40 -6.57
N ALA A 70 -9.57 -8.97 -6.11
CA ALA A 70 -8.42 -9.81 -5.88
C ALA A 70 -7.95 -9.64 -4.43
N LEU A 71 -7.50 -10.73 -3.83
CA LEU A 71 -6.78 -10.72 -2.56
C LEU A 71 -5.29 -10.56 -2.87
N VAL A 72 -4.63 -9.61 -2.21
CA VAL A 72 -3.20 -9.34 -2.39
C VAL A 72 -2.48 -9.60 -1.06
N LYS A 73 -1.41 -10.41 -1.10
CA LYS A 73 -0.43 -10.50 0.00
C LYS A 73 0.48 -9.28 -0.08
N ILE A 74 0.36 -8.37 0.88
CA ILE A 74 1.19 -7.17 0.93
C ILE A 74 2.61 -7.56 1.34
N ILE A 75 3.60 -7.07 0.58
CA ILE A 75 5.03 -7.25 0.86
C ILE A 75 5.62 -5.94 1.40
N TYR A 76 5.25 -4.81 0.78
CA TYR A 76 5.63 -3.47 1.20
C TYR A 76 4.40 -2.58 1.28
N ALA A 77 4.33 -1.72 2.31
CA ALA A 77 3.31 -0.70 2.46
C ALA A 77 3.96 0.67 2.62
N GLY A 78 3.33 1.70 2.06
CA GLY A 78 3.87 3.07 2.10
C GLY A 78 3.41 3.82 3.34
N VAL A 79 4.36 4.42 4.05
CA VAL A 79 4.08 5.30 5.20
C VAL A 79 3.99 6.74 4.73
N ASN A 80 2.85 7.37 5.06
CA ASN A 80 2.52 8.69 4.59
C ASN A 80 2.36 9.66 5.77
N ALA A 81 2.81 10.91 5.59
CA ALA A 81 2.61 11.95 6.60
C ALA A 81 1.11 12.14 6.95
N SER A 82 0.21 11.80 6.02
CA SER A 82 -1.22 11.90 6.22
C SER A 82 -1.86 10.73 6.97
N ASP A 83 -1.10 9.69 7.36
CA ASP A 83 -1.61 8.60 8.18
C ASP A 83 -2.19 9.11 9.51
N VAL A 84 -1.55 10.11 10.13
CA VAL A 84 -2.06 10.73 11.36
C VAL A 84 -3.32 11.58 11.12
N ASN A 85 -3.42 12.21 9.94
CA ASN A 85 -4.63 12.93 9.56
C ASN A 85 -5.79 11.94 9.34
N PHE A 86 -5.52 10.80 8.71
CA PHE A 86 -6.50 9.74 8.50
C PHE A 86 -6.95 9.13 9.83
N SER A 87 -6.01 8.78 10.71
CA SER A 87 -6.34 8.22 12.04
C SER A 87 -7.08 9.22 12.93
N SER A 88 -6.92 10.52 12.70
CA SER A 88 -7.68 11.57 13.39
C SER A 88 -9.08 11.82 12.81
N GLY A 89 -9.45 11.12 11.73
CA GLY A 89 -10.75 11.23 11.08
C GLY A 89 -10.90 12.41 10.11
N ARG A 90 -9.83 13.17 9.82
CA ARG A 90 -9.88 14.37 8.96
C ARG A 90 -10.18 14.10 7.48
N TYR A 91 -10.14 12.84 7.07
CA TYR A 91 -10.49 12.40 5.72
C TYR A 91 -12.00 12.20 5.52
N PHE A 92 -12.76 12.13 6.60
CA PHE A 92 -14.20 11.93 6.54
C PHE A 92 -14.92 13.27 6.61
N SER A 93 -15.85 13.49 5.68
CA SER A 93 -16.82 14.56 5.80
C SER A 93 -17.87 14.19 6.85
N GLY A 94 -18.38 15.20 7.56
CA GLY A 94 -19.42 15.03 8.58
C GLY A 94 -19.02 15.64 9.92
N ASN A 95 -19.92 15.53 10.89
CA ASN A 95 -19.65 15.96 12.26
C ASN A 95 -18.84 14.90 13.03
N PRO A 96 -18.24 15.23 14.20
CA PRO A 96 -17.42 14.30 14.96
C PRO A 96 -18.12 12.97 15.33
N LYS A 97 -19.45 12.99 15.53
CA LYS A 97 -20.22 11.79 15.87
C LYS A 97 -20.35 10.85 14.67
N GLU A 98 -20.57 11.39 13.47
CA GLU A 98 -20.60 10.63 12.22
C GLU A 98 -19.22 10.08 11.86
N THR A 99 -18.15 10.81 12.15
CA THR A 99 -16.79 10.29 11.95
C THR A 99 -16.49 9.16 12.94
N ALA A 100 -16.88 9.32 14.21
CA ALA A 100 -16.67 8.31 15.23
C ALA A 100 -17.48 7.02 14.97
N SER A 101 -18.66 7.10 14.35
CA SER A 101 -19.46 5.92 14.01
C SER A 101 -18.85 5.05 12.91
N ARG A 102 -17.78 5.51 12.25
CA ARG A 102 -17.00 4.73 11.27
C ARG A 102 -15.93 3.86 11.91
N LEU A 103 -15.66 4.03 13.21
CA LEU A 103 -14.69 3.19 13.91
C LEU A 103 -15.24 1.78 14.17
N PRO A 104 -14.38 0.74 14.14
CA PRO A 104 -13.00 0.77 13.67
C PRO A 104 -12.90 0.79 12.13
N PHE A 105 -11.83 1.37 11.59
CA PHE A 105 -11.51 1.32 10.16
C PHE A 105 -10.03 0.99 9.92
N ASP A 106 -9.72 0.44 8.75
CA ASP A 106 -8.38 -0.08 8.42
C ASP A 106 -7.41 1.05 8.02
N ALA A 107 -6.14 0.96 8.46
CA ALA A 107 -5.10 1.97 8.21
C ALA A 107 -4.24 1.69 6.96
N GLY A 108 -3.53 2.72 6.48
CA GLY A 108 -2.63 2.65 5.32
C GLY A 108 -3.31 3.07 4.01
N PHE A 109 -2.51 3.57 3.07
CA PHE A 109 -2.98 4.16 1.80
C PHE A 109 -2.52 3.44 0.54
N GLU A 110 -1.44 2.68 0.64
CA GLU A 110 -0.80 2.09 -0.53
C GLU A 110 0.05 0.89 -0.15
N GLY A 111 0.29 0.03 -1.13
CA GLY A 111 1.18 -1.10 -0.98
C GLY A 111 1.55 -1.74 -2.30
N VAL A 112 2.53 -2.62 -2.20
CA VAL A 112 3.01 -3.48 -3.27
C VAL A 112 3.04 -4.90 -2.74
N GLY A 113 2.51 -5.81 -3.54
CA GLY A 113 2.31 -7.17 -3.12
C GLY A 113 2.17 -8.15 -4.28
N ILE A 114 1.71 -9.34 -3.95
CA ILE A 114 1.52 -10.42 -4.91
C ILE A 114 0.06 -10.88 -4.81
N VAL A 115 -0.59 -11.05 -5.96
CA VAL A 115 -1.96 -11.55 -6.03
C VAL A 115 -2.02 -12.97 -5.47
N ALA A 116 -2.78 -13.12 -4.39
CA ALA A 116 -2.95 -14.35 -3.61
C ALA A 116 -4.15 -15.16 -4.08
N ALA A 117 -5.26 -14.49 -4.41
CA ALA A 117 -6.47 -15.10 -4.95
C ALA A 117 -7.23 -14.06 -5.80
N VAL A 118 -8.10 -14.54 -6.69
CA VAL A 118 -8.97 -13.70 -7.51
C VAL A 118 -10.40 -14.21 -7.43
N GLY A 119 -11.38 -13.30 -7.53
CA GLY A 119 -12.77 -13.68 -7.67
C GLY A 119 -13.09 -14.24 -9.05
N ASP A 120 -14.20 -14.96 -9.16
CA ASP A 120 -14.57 -15.72 -10.36
C ASP A 120 -14.77 -14.86 -11.63
N SER A 121 -15.02 -13.55 -11.48
CA SER A 121 -15.20 -12.61 -12.58
C SER A 121 -13.93 -11.81 -12.92
N VAL A 122 -12.76 -12.20 -12.41
CA VAL A 122 -11.47 -11.56 -12.71
C VAL A 122 -10.69 -12.43 -13.70
N SER A 123 -10.47 -11.92 -14.91
CA SER A 123 -9.75 -12.62 -15.99
C SER A 123 -8.46 -11.92 -16.44
N HIS A 124 -8.29 -10.63 -16.15
CA HIS A 124 -7.17 -9.81 -16.61
C HIS A 124 -5.93 -9.85 -15.71
N ILE A 125 -6.05 -10.37 -14.49
CA ILE A 125 -4.96 -10.52 -13.51
C ILE A 125 -4.96 -11.94 -12.98
N LYS A 126 -3.77 -12.52 -12.77
CA LYS A 126 -3.59 -13.90 -12.33
C LYS A 126 -2.99 -13.97 -10.92
N VAL A 127 -3.27 -15.06 -10.21
CA VAL A 127 -2.55 -15.40 -8.97
C VAL A 127 -1.05 -15.48 -9.25
N GLY A 128 -0.25 -14.91 -8.36
CA GLY A 128 1.21 -14.79 -8.51
C GLY A 128 1.67 -13.51 -9.22
N THR A 129 0.78 -12.71 -9.80
CA THR A 129 1.15 -11.43 -10.42
C THR A 129 1.58 -10.41 -9.35
N PRO A 130 2.76 -9.79 -9.45
CA PRO A 130 3.12 -8.64 -8.62
C PRO A 130 2.28 -7.43 -9.00
N VAL A 131 1.75 -6.76 -7.99
CA VAL A 131 0.84 -5.62 -8.18
C VAL A 131 1.14 -4.52 -7.18
N ALA A 132 0.98 -3.29 -7.64
CA ALA A 132 0.91 -2.10 -6.81
C ALA A 132 -0.56 -1.68 -6.64
N LEU A 133 -0.89 -1.07 -5.52
CA LEU A 133 -2.24 -0.62 -5.19
C LEU A 133 -2.21 0.66 -4.34
N MET A 134 -3.16 1.55 -4.60
CA MET A 134 -3.47 2.70 -3.76
C MET A 134 -4.88 2.51 -3.20
N THR A 135 -4.97 2.16 -1.93
CA THR A 135 -6.24 1.84 -1.25
C THR A 135 -6.13 2.09 0.26
N PHE A 136 -7.26 2.43 0.88
CA PHE A 136 -7.34 2.43 2.33
C PHE A 136 -7.27 1.00 2.88
N GLY A 137 -6.53 0.80 3.96
CA GLY A 137 -6.40 -0.51 4.61
C GLY A 137 -5.22 -1.35 4.12
N SER A 138 -4.19 -0.73 3.54
CA SER A 138 -2.99 -1.42 3.06
C SER A 138 -2.03 -1.84 4.18
N TYR A 139 -2.22 -1.38 5.42
CA TYR A 139 -1.49 -1.89 6.59
C TYR A 139 -2.10 -3.20 7.08
N ALA A 140 -2.06 -4.20 6.20
CA ALA A 140 -2.55 -5.54 6.44
C ALA A 140 -1.61 -6.54 5.78
N GLU A 141 -1.50 -7.75 6.34
CA GLU A 141 -0.80 -8.82 5.64
C GLU A 141 -1.50 -9.22 4.34
N PHE A 142 -2.83 -9.10 4.29
CA PHE A 142 -3.63 -9.32 3.09
C PHE A 142 -4.68 -8.23 2.93
N THR A 143 -4.86 -7.73 1.71
CA THR A 143 -5.88 -6.74 1.38
C THR A 143 -6.71 -7.23 0.19
N GLU A 144 -8.03 -7.24 0.34
CA GLU A 144 -8.95 -7.46 -0.77
C GLU A 144 -9.26 -6.13 -1.45
N VAL A 145 -9.01 -6.03 -2.76
CA VAL A 145 -9.26 -4.83 -3.56
C VAL A 145 -9.96 -5.15 -4.88
N PRO A 146 -10.79 -4.24 -5.43
CA PRO A 146 -11.30 -4.40 -6.79
C PRO A 146 -10.15 -4.61 -7.76
N ALA A 147 -10.19 -5.69 -8.54
CA ALA A 147 -9.07 -6.09 -9.41
C ALA A 147 -8.74 -5.05 -10.50
N LYS A 148 -9.68 -4.16 -10.81
CA LYS A 148 -9.47 -3.03 -11.74
C LYS A 148 -8.57 -1.91 -11.18
N HIS A 149 -8.35 -1.86 -9.86
CA HIS A 149 -7.46 -0.88 -9.21
C HIS A 149 -6.02 -1.38 -9.06
N LEU A 150 -5.77 -2.64 -9.40
CA LEU A 150 -4.44 -3.21 -9.33
C LEU A 150 -3.60 -2.78 -10.54
N LEU A 151 -2.38 -2.35 -10.27
CA LEU A 151 -1.40 -1.99 -11.27
C LEU A 151 -0.34 -3.10 -11.34
N PRO A 152 -0.32 -3.94 -12.39
CA PRO A 152 0.73 -4.95 -12.54
C PRO A 152 2.11 -4.30 -12.59
N VAL A 153 3.06 -4.86 -11.85
CA VAL A 153 4.46 -4.40 -11.81
C VAL A 153 5.42 -5.54 -12.09
N PRO A 154 6.64 -5.27 -12.58
CA PRO A 154 7.58 -6.34 -12.92
C PRO A 154 8.00 -7.21 -11.73
N ARG A 155 8.04 -6.62 -10.53
CA ARG A 155 8.42 -7.26 -9.27
C ARG A 155 7.89 -6.43 -8.09
N PRO A 156 7.62 -7.03 -6.92
CA PRO A 156 7.09 -6.30 -5.78
C PRO A 156 8.24 -5.60 -5.05
N ASP A 157 8.72 -4.48 -5.57
CA ASP A 157 9.85 -3.73 -5.01
C ASP A 157 9.39 -2.60 -4.09
N PRO A 158 10.17 -2.23 -3.05
CA PRO A 158 9.86 -1.08 -2.21
C PRO A 158 9.91 0.25 -2.98
N GLU A 159 10.75 0.38 -4.01
CA GLU A 159 10.83 1.58 -4.85
C GLU A 159 9.52 1.86 -5.60
N VAL A 160 8.77 0.80 -5.94
CA VAL A 160 7.44 0.93 -6.56
C VAL A 160 6.46 1.60 -5.61
N VAL A 161 6.49 1.27 -4.32
CA VAL A 161 5.62 1.89 -3.31
C VAL A 161 5.86 3.40 -3.26
N ALA A 162 7.11 3.85 -3.29
CA ALA A 162 7.45 5.27 -3.25
C ALA A 162 6.91 6.05 -4.47
N MET A 163 6.77 5.41 -5.63
CA MET A 163 6.25 6.05 -6.84
C MET A 163 4.73 6.26 -6.81
N LEU A 164 3.99 5.48 -6.02
CA LEU A 164 2.52 5.52 -5.97
C LEU A 164 2.02 6.87 -5.43
N THR A 165 2.00 7.08 -4.12
CA THR A 165 1.49 8.35 -3.57
C THR A 165 2.47 9.48 -3.81
N SER A 166 3.74 9.30 -3.46
CA SER A 166 4.74 10.37 -3.54
C SER A 166 5.12 10.75 -4.97
N GLY A 167 5.46 9.78 -5.82
CA GLY A 167 5.81 10.03 -7.22
C GLY A 167 4.67 10.65 -8.03
N LEU A 168 3.46 10.06 -7.97
CA LEU A 168 2.31 10.61 -8.69
C LEU A 168 1.92 12.00 -8.19
N THR A 169 1.99 12.26 -6.88
CA THR A 169 1.70 13.60 -6.34
C THR A 169 2.67 14.63 -6.91
N ALA A 170 3.97 14.36 -6.90
CA ALA A 170 4.96 15.27 -7.47
C ALA A 170 4.71 15.52 -8.97
N SER A 171 4.57 14.45 -9.76
CA SER A 171 4.37 14.54 -11.21
C SER A 171 3.09 15.30 -11.58
N ILE A 172 1.96 14.94 -10.99
CA ILE A 172 0.66 15.56 -11.31
C ILE A 172 0.64 17.01 -10.81
N SER A 173 1.20 17.29 -9.64
CA SER A 173 1.19 18.66 -9.10
C SER A 173 2.00 19.62 -9.98
N LEU A 174 3.21 19.24 -10.41
CA LEU A 174 4.04 20.09 -11.26
C LEU A 174 3.48 20.22 -12.68
N GLU A 175 2.99 19.12 -13.26
CA GLU A 175 2.46 19.13 -14.63
C GLU A 175 1.09 19.83 -14.72
N LYS A 176 0.13 19.47 -13.87
CA LYS A 176 -1.27 19.90 -14.01
C LYS A 176 -1.57 21.19 -13.24
N ALA A 177 -1.09 21.30 -12.00
CA ALA A 177 -1.36 22.47 -11.17
C ALA A 177 -0.30 23.57 -11.37
N GLY A 178 0.97 23.18 -11.44
CA GLY A 178 2.10 24.08 -11.67
C GLY A 178 2.25 24.52 -13.12
N GLN A 179 1.77 23.72 -14.09
CA GLN A 179 1.91 23.96 -15.54
C GLN A 179 3.34 24.35 -15.91
N MET A 180 4.30 23.65 -15.31
CA MET A 180 5.69 24.04 -15.33
C MET A 180 6.29 23.97 -16.74
N THR A 181 7.18 24.90 -17.05
CA THR A 181 7.89 24.99 -18.33
C THR A 181 9.40 25.15 -18.10
N SER A 182 10.19 24.83 -19.13
CA SER A 182 11.65 24.88 -19.06
C SER A 182 12.17 26.27 -18.70
N GLY A 183 13.17 26.32 -17.82
CA GLY A 183 13.84 27.56 -17.40
C GLY A 183 13.17 28.29 -16.23
N GLN A 184 12.08 27.75 -15.68
CA GLN A 184 11.47 28.26 -14.45
C GLN A 184 12.27 27.85 -13.20
N VAL A 185 12.15 28.65 -12.14
CA VAL A 185 12.73 28.34 -10.83
C VAL A 185 11.63 27.83 -9.92
N VAL A 186 11.82 26.64 -9.35
CA VAL A 186 10.87 25.97 -8.45
C VAL A 186 11.46 25.88 -7.04
N LEU A 187 10.72 26.35 -6.05
CA LEU A 187 11.06 26.15 -4.63
C LEU A 187 10.40 24.87 -4.12
N VAL A 188 11.21 23.86 -3.76
CA VAL A 188 10.74 22.60 -3.19
C VAL A 188 11.09 22.55 -1.69
N THR A 189 10.08 22.57 -0.83
CA THR A 189 10.25 22.30 0.61
C THR A 189 10.22 20.81 0.89
N ALA A 190 10.80 20.37 2.01
CA ALA A 190 10.98 18.95 2.33
C ALA A 190 11.59 18.15 1.16
N ALA A 191 12.54 18.75 0.44
CA ALA A 191 13.12 18.24 -0.81
C ALA A 191 13.76 16.85 -0.68
N ALA A 192 14.27 16.49 0.50
CA ALA A 192 14.82 15.16 0.78
C ALA A 192 13.76 14.14 1.24
N GLY A 193 12.49 14.52 1.30
CA GLY A 193 11.38 13.65 1.73
C GLY A 193 10.77 12.83 0.59
N GLY A 194 9.80 11.97 0.93
CA GLY A 194 9.18 11.00 0.01
C GLY A 194 8.70 11.62 -1.30
N THR A 195 7.88 12.67 -1.23
CA THR A 195 7.39 13.40 -2.42
C THR A 195 8.40 14.43 -2.93
N GLY A 196 9.11 15.10 -2.02
CA GLY A 196 10.06 16.16 -2.36
C GLY A 196 11.19 15.69 -3.28
N GLN A 197 11.70 14.47 -3.06
CA GLN A 197 12.78 13.93 -3.89
C GLN A 197 12.34 13.73 -5.34
N PHE A 198 11.07 13.42 -5.60
CA PHE A 198 10.53 13.31 -6.96
C PHE A 198 10.31 14.70 -7.55
N ALA A 199 9.78 15.64 -6.76
CA ALA A 199 9.58 17.01 -7.19
C ALA A 199 10.89 17.67 -7.65
N VAL A 200 12.01 17.44 -6.95
CA VAL A 200 13.34 17.92 -7.37
C VAL A 200 13.83 17.27 -8.66
N GLN A 201 13.55 15.99 -8.88
CA GLN A 201 14.00 15.26 -10.07
C GLN A 201 13.21 15.61 -11.33
N VAL A 202 11.93 15.98 -11.17
CA VAL A 202 11.01 16.23 -12.28
C VAL A 202 10.70 17.72 -12.50
N SER A 203 11.23 18.60 -11.65
CA SER A 203 11.29 20.06 -11.87
C SER A 203 12.38 20.43 -12.87
#